data_AF-A0A2T0AMT2-F1
#
_entry.id   AF-A0A2T0AMT2-F1
#
_cell.length_a   1.000
_cell.length_b   1.000
_cell.length_c   1.000
_cell.angle_alpha   90.00
_cell.angle_beta   90.00
_cell.angle_gamma   90.00
#
_symmetry.space_group_name_H-M   'P 1'
#
loop_
_entity.id
_entity.type
_entity.pdbx_description
1 polymer ?
#
loop_
_entity_poly.entity_id
_entity_poly.type
_entity_poly.pdbx_seq_one_letter_code
_entity_poly.pdbx_strand_id
1 'polypeptide(L)'
;MAFWDGLLQWLGYGSEEDDRERDNGGKAWETPVVSPIPAAQNRAKVVSLPTARQSLRLVVARPQSFDQAAGLAEHLKNYRPLIVNVEAMPVDEARRIVDFLSGATYALGGMVRRVTSGIFLFTPSNIDLSGDLEEHMGGSINWLEAAGRK
;
A
#
# COMPACT_ATOMS: atom_id res chain seq x y z
N MET A 1 -6.80 9.94 -20.10
CA MET A 1 -7.28 8.55 -19.91
C MET A 1 -6.16 7.61 -19.43
N ALA A 2 -4.91 7.75 -19.88
CA ALA A 2 -3.79 6.82 -19.60
C ALA A 2 -3.29 6.67 -18.14
N PHE A 3 -3.57 7.63 -17.24
CA PHE A 3 -3.15 7.51 -15.83
C PHE A 3 -3.86 6.35 -15.12
N TRP A 4 -5.14 6.15 -15.44
CA TRP A 4 -5.93 5.05 -14.90
C TRP A 4 -5.43 3.70 -15.34
N ASP A 5 -5.10 3.56 -16.62
CA ASP A 5 -4.62 2.28 -17.15
C ASP A 5 -3.28 1.92 -16.52
N GLY A 6 -2.41 2.91 -16.26
CA GLY A 6 -1.17 2.73 -15.52
C GLY A 6 -1.38 2.38 -14.05
N LEU A 7 -2.31 3.06 -13.37
CA LEU A 7 -2.69 2.73 -12.00
C LEU A 7 -3.34 1.35 -11.91
N LEU A 8 -4.18 0.99 -12.88
CA LEU A 8 -4.85 -0.30 -13.00
C LEU A 8 -3.84 -1.40 -13.28
N GLN A 9 -2.93 -1.22 -14.23
CA GLN A 9 -1.82 -2.14 -14.50
C GLN A 9 -0.93 -2.33 -13.28
N TRP A 10 -0.62 -1.25 -12.56
CA TRP A 10 0.15 -1.30 -11.33
C TRP A 10 -0.64 -1.94 -10.16
N LEU A 11 -1.96 -1.82 -10.16
CA LEU A 11 -2.90 -2.52 -9.26
C LEU A 11 -3.28 -3.94 -9.76
N GLY A 12 -2.66 -4.46 -10.82
CA GLY A 12 -2.89 -5.83 -11.33
C GLY A 12 -4.14 -6.03 -12.21
N TYR A 13 -4.79 -4.97 -12.69
CA TYR A 13 -5.98 -5.01 -13.55
C TYR A 13 -5.70 -5.11 -15.08
N GLY A 14 -4.45 -5.32 -15.50
CA GLY A 14 -4.14 -5.58 -16.91
C GLY A 14 -4.44 -7.04 -17.26
N SER A 15 -5.28 -7.29 -18.28
CA SER A 15 -5.65 -8.63 -18.75
C SER A 15 -4.45 -9.55 -19.01
N GLU A 16 -4.53 -10.76 -18.47
CA GLU A 16 -3.49 -11.80 -18.36
C GLU A 16 -3.04 -12.41 -19.70
N GLU A 17 -1.77 -12.86 -19.77
CA GLU A 17 -1.34 -14.25 -20.08
C GLU A 17 0.20 -14.31 -20.22
N ASP A 18 0.86 -15.06 -19.33
CA ASP A 18 1.68 -16.25 -19.66
C ASP A 18 2.81 -16.48 -18.65
N ASP A 19 2.88 -17.75 -18.24
CA ASP A 19 3.75 -18.34 -17.24
C ASP A 19 5.24 -18.16 -17.54
N ARG A 20 6.06 -18.18 -16.48
CA ARG A 20 7.24 -19.06 -16.43
C ARG A 20 7.89 -19.11 -15.05
N GLU A 21 7.74 -20.26 -14.44
CA GLU A 21 8.62 -20.85 -13.43
C GLU A 21 10.10 -20.57 -13.73
N ARG A 22 10.85 -20.18 -12.69
CA ARG A 22 12.31 -20.38 -12.64
C ARG A 22 12.71 -20.96 -11.29
N ASP A 23 12.79 -22.29 -11.30
CA ASP A 23 13.69 -23.05 -10.46
C ASP A 23 15.17 -22.68 -10.75
N ASN A 24 16.01 -23.00 -9.76
CA ASN A 24 17.42 -23.39 -9.86
C ASN A 24 18.46 -22.46 -9.22
N GLY A 25 19.13 -23.00 -8.20
CA GLY A 25 20.58 -22.92 -8.13
C GLY A 25 21.14 -22.36 -6.83
N GLY A 26 21.26 -23.21 -5.81
CA GLY A 26 22.02 -22.90 -4.61
C GLY A 26 23.50 -22.62 -4.88
N LYS A 27 24.09 -21.71 -4.10
CA LYS A 27 25.54 -21.63 -3.87
C LYS A 27 25.80 -21.40 -2.38
N ALA A 28 26.39 -22.41 -1.76
CA ALA A 28 26.91 -22.37 -0.40
C ALA A 28 28.12 -21.43 -0.35
N TRP A 29 28.15 -20.52 0.62
CA TRP A 29 29.32 -19.73 0.97
C TRP A 29 29.95 -20.37 2.21
N GLU A 30 31.23 -20.72 2.13
CA GLU A 30 32.02 -21.21 3.27
C GLU A 30 32.50 -20.01 4.10
N THR A 31 32.39 -20.12 5.43
CA THR A 31 32.86 -19.10 6.38
C THR A 31 34.29 -19.37 6.83
N PRO A 32 35.15 -18.33 6.99
CA PRO A 32 36.44 -18.49 7.63
C PRO A 32 36.25 -18.52 9.15
N VAL A 33 36.91 -19.48 9.80
CA VAL A 33 36.90 -19.68 11.26
C VAL A 33 37.72 -18.56 11.93
N VAL A 34 37.06 -17.72 12.73
CA VAL A 34 37.71 -16.67 13.55
C VAL A 34 37.94 -17.20 14.97
N SER A 35 39.17 -17.08 15.46
CA SER A 35 39.55 -17.48 16.82
C SER A 35 38.95 -16.54 17.89
N PRO A 36 38.57 -17.03 19.10
CA PRO A 36 37.96 -16.19 20.13
C PRO A 36 38.96 -15.23 20.78
N ILE A 37 38.58 -13.95 20.86
CA ILE A 37 39.27 -12.94 21.68
C ILE A 37 38.65 -12.98 23.10
N PRO A 38 39.45 -12.98 24.19
CA PRO A 38 38.92 -13.01 25.54
C PRO A 38 38.17 -11.71 25.88
N ALA A 39 36.89 -11.83 26.22
CA ALA A 39 36.01 -10.71 26.51
C ALA A 39 36.27 -10.13 27.92
N ALA A 40 36.78 -8.89 27.97
CA ALA A 40 36.76 -8.08 29.18
C ALA A 40 35.30 -7.72 29.53
N GLN A 41 34.84 -8.16 30.71
CA GLN A 41 33.51 -7.89 31.23
C GLN A 41 33.38 -6.41 31.64
N ASN A 42 33.04 -5.55 30.69
CA ASN A 42 32.61 -4.19 31.01
C ASN A 42 31.09 -4.20 31.26
N ARG A 43 30.69 -4.13 32.52
CA ARG A 43 29.28 -4.07 32.95
C ARG A 43 28.70 -2.71 32.56
N ALA A 44 28.28 -2.57 31.32
CA ALA A 44 27.52 -1.42 30.86
C ALA A 44 26.15 -1.41 31.58
N LYS A 45 25.90 -0.33 32.32
CA LYS A 45 24.63 -0.08 32.99
C LYS A 45 23.56 0.16 31.92
N VAL A 46 22.71 -0.84 31.70
CA VAL A 46 21.57 -0.75 30.79
C VAL A 46 20.54 0.19 31.43
N VAL A 47 20.36 1.37 30.84
CA VAL A 47 19.27 2.29 31.20
C VAL A 47 18.19 2.09 30.15
N SER A 48 16.98 1.74 30.56
CA SER A 48 15.84 1.61 29.68
C SER A 48 15.47 2.98 29.11
N LEU A 49 15.75 3.22 27.83
CA LEU A 49 15.13 4.33 27.12
C LEU A 49 13.64 4.04 27.02
N PRO A 50 12.75 4.89 27.54
CA PRO A 50 11.34 4.79 27.20
C PRO A 50 11.22 5.14 25.72
N THR A 51 11.22 4.12 24.85
CA THR A 51 10.69 4.26 23.49
C THR A 51 9.29 4.81 23.66
N ALA A 52 9.12 6.11 23.37
CA ALA A 52 7.82 6.68 23.14
C ALA A 52 7.25 5.90 21.96
N ARG A 53 6.40 4.90 22.24
CA ARG A 53 5.68 4.15 21.22
C ARG A 53 4.83 5.18 20.47
N GLN A 54 5.34 5.67 19.34
CA GLN A 54 4.56 6.50 18.45
C GLN A 54 3.40 5.62 17.96
N SER A 55 2.22 5.82 18.53
CA SER A 55 1.03 5.07 18.16
C SER A 55 0.69 5.36 16.70
N LEU A 56 0.78 4.36 15.83
CA LEU A 56 0.33 4.48 14.44
C LEU A 56 -1.17 4.80 14.44
N ARG A 57 -1.54 5.87 13.74
CA ARG A 57 -2.94 6.30 13.60
C ARG A 57 -3.39 6.09 12.16
N LEU A 58 -4.20 5.06 11.96
CA LEU A 58 -4.91 4.78 10.71
C LEU A 58 -6.19 5.61 10.63
N VAL A 59 -6.53 6.10 9.43
CA VAL A 59 -7.77 6.83 9.16
C VAL A 59 -8.67 5.97 8.29
N VAL A 60 -9.97 5.91 8.63
CA VAL A 60 -10.99 5.23 7.80
C VAL A 60 -12.03 6.27 7.42
N ALA A 61 -12.35 6.36 6.13
CA ALA A 61 -13.28 7.34 5.60
C ALA A 61 -14.26 6.70 4.60
N ARG A 62 -15.50 7.19 4.60
CA ARG A 62 -16.51 6.88 3.59
C ARG A 62 -16.99 8.20 2.96
N PRO A 63 -16.24 8.76 2.00
CA PRO A 63 -16.59 10.03 1.37
C PRO A 63 -17.97 9.94 0.70
N GLN A 64 -18.62 11.09 0.61
CA GLN A 64 -19.92 11.25 -0.05
C GLN A 64 -19.83 12.14 -1.31
N SER A 65 -18.76 12.91 -1.44
CA SER A 65 -18.50 13.79 -2.57
C SER A 65 -17.00 13.97 -2.81
N PHE A 66 -16.64 14.31 -4.04
CA PHE A 66 -15.25 14.56 -4.44
C PHE A 66 -14.55 15.68 -3.62
N ASP A 67 -15.30 16.65 -3.09
CA ASP A 67 -14.72 17.80 -2.36
C ASP A 67 -13.93 17.37 -1.10
N GLN A 68 -14.21 16.18 -0.57
CA GLN A 68 -13.51 15.62 0.60
C GLN A 68 -12.10 15.11 0.27
N ALA A 69 -11.76 14.94 -1.02
CA ALA A 69 -10.49 14.34 -1.45
C ALA A 69 -9.26 15.11 -0.94
N ALA A 70 -9.30 16.44 -0.95
CA ALA A 70 -8.20 17.28 -0.45
C ALA A 70 -7.96 17.06 1.06
N GLY A 71 -9.03 16.99 1.86
CA GLY A 71 -8.92 16.70 3.29
C GLY A 71 -8.38 15.29 3.56
N LEU A 72 -8.78 14.32 2.75
CA LEU A 72 -8.26 12.95 2.80
C LEU A 72 -6.75 12.89 2.51
N ALA A 73 -6.28 13.62 1.50
CA ALA A 73 -4.85 13.69 1.15
C ALA A 73 -4.00 14.35 2.24
N GLU A 74 -4.56 15.28 3.02
CA GLU A 74 -3.86 15.88 4.16
C GLU A 74 -3.50 14.82 5.22
N HIS A 75 -4.28 13.75 5.38
CA HIS A 75 -3.90 12.65 6.27
C HIS A 75 -2.64 11.92 5.79
N LEU A 76 -2.52 11.68 4.48
CA LEU A 76 -1.35 11.03 3.88
C LEU A 76 -0.08 11.89 4.07
N LYS A 77 -0.20 13.21 3.89
CA LYS A 77 0.89 14.16 4.12
C LYS A 77 1.39 14.16 5.57
N ASN A 78 0.50 13.84 6.52
CA ASN A 78 0.83 13.68 7.94
C ASN A 78 1.28 12.25 8.31
N TYR A 79 1.69 11.45 7.33
CA TYR A 79 2.16 10.06 7.49
C TYR A 79 1.13 9.12 8.15
N ARG A 80 -0.17 9.39 7.93
CA ARG A 80 -1.25 8.52 8.37
C ARG A 80 -1.80 7.73 7.18
N PRO A 81 -1.83 6.39 7.25
CA PRO A 81 -2.46 5.59 6.22
C PRO A 81 -3.97 5.81 6.24
N LEU A 82 -4.61 5.57 5.11
CA LEU A 82 -6.00 5.87 4.87
C LEU A 82 -6.72 4.70 4.20
N ILE A 83 -7.83 4.24 4.78
CA ILE A 83 -8.79 3.33 4.13
C ILE A 83 -9.99 4.15 3.68
N VAL A 84 -10.33 4.07 2.39
CA VAL A 84 -11.43 4.81 1.78
C VAL A 84 -12.43 3.85 1.18
N ASN A 85 -13.69 3.94 1.62
CA ASN A 85 -14.81 3.23 1.02
C ASN A 85 -15.61 4.20 0.13
N VAL A 86 -15.66 3.92 -1.17
CA VAL A 86 -16.35 4.71 -2.20
C VAL A 86 -17.60 4.02 -2.76
N GLU A 87 -18.07 2.92 -2.16
CA GLU A 87 -19.20 2.13 -2.68
C GLU A 87 -20.51 2.91 -2.75
N ALA A 88 -20.70 3.92 -1.89
CA ALA A 88 -21.90 4.76 -1.88
C ALA A 88 -21.83 5.95 -2.85
N MET A 89 -20.72 6.13 -3.56
CA MET A 89 -20.53 7.28 -4.43
C MET A 89 -20.91 6.97 -5.88
N PRO A 90 -21.35 7.98 -6.65
CA PRO A 90 -21.43 7.86 -8.10
C PRO A 90 -20.08 7.44 -8.68
N VAL A 91 -20.10 6.56 -9.68
CA VAL A 91 -18.90 5.99 -10.31
C VAL A 91 -17.90 7.07 -10.72
N ASP A 92 -18.36 8.16 -11.33
CA ASP A 92 -17.51 9.26 -11.78
C ASP A 92 -16.83 9.99 -10.61
N GLU A 93 -17.52 10.18 -9.49
CA GLU A 93 -16.94 10.82 -8.30
C GLU A 93 -16.02 9.88 -7.53
N ALA A 94 -16.42 8.61 -7.36
CA ALA A 94 -15.60 7.57 -6.76
C ALA A 94 -14.25 7.47 -7.48
N ARG A 95 -14.30 7.45 -8.82
CA ARG A 95 -13.13 7.47 -9.70
C ARG A 95 -12.25 8.68 -9.38
N ARG A 96 -12.80 9.89 -9.43
CA ARG A 96 -12.04 11.12 -9.18
C ARG A 96 -11.37 11.14 -7.80
N ILE A 97 -12.01 10.61 -6.75
CA ILE A 97 -11.38 10.50 -5.42
C ILE A 97 -10.18 9.57 -5.47
N VAL A 98 -10.35 8.38 -6.01
CA VAL A 98 -9.27 7.37 -6.07
C VAL A 98 -8.12 7.90 -6.91
N ASP A 99 -8.37 8.59 -8.03
CA ASP A 99 -7.34 9.28 -8.82
C ASP A 99 -6.53 10.26 -7.99
N PHE A 100 -7.24 11.17 -7.33
CA PHE A 100 -6.63 12.27 -6.60
C PHE A 100 -5.75 11.73 -5.47
N LEU A 101 -6.26 10.76 -4.72
CA LEU A 101 -5.53 10.13 -3.63
C LEU A 101 -4.37 9.27 -4.15
N SER A 102 -4.51 8.61 -5.29
CA SER A 102 -3.42 7.86 -5.92
C SER A 102 -2.29 8.79 -6.35
N GLY A 103 -2.62 9.94 -6.93
CA GLY A 103 -1.64 10.98 -7.27
C GLY A 103 -0.94 11.55 -6.03
N ALA A 104 -1.69 11.80 -4.95
CA ALA A 104 -1.12 12.27 -3.68
C ALA A 104 -0.20 11.21 -3.04
N THR A 105 -0.63 9.95 -3.00
CA THR A 105 0.15 8.83 -2.49
C THR A 105 1.43 8.64 -3.30
N TYR A 106 1.34 8.68 -4.63
CA TYR A 106 2.50 8.58 -5.52
C TYR A 106 3.51 9.69 -5.27
N ALA A 107 3.05 10.94 -5.14
CA ALA A 107 3.92 12.08 -4.82
C ALA A 107 4.62 11.96 -3.46
N LEU A 108 4.03 11.21 -2.52
CA LEU A 108 4.59 10.93 -1.20
C LEU A 108 5.45 9.64 -1.15
N GLY A 109 5.67 8.99 -2.31
CA GLY A 109 6.41 7.72 -2.40
C GLY A 109 5.71 6.56 -1.71
N GLY A 110 4.39 6.65 -1.58
CA GLY A 110 3.54 5.66 -0.94
C GLY A 110 3.02 4.59 -1.88
N MET A 111 2.12 3.74 -1.36
CA MET A 111 1.49 2.64 -2.09
C MET A 111 -0.04 2.72 -1.98
N VAL A 112 -0.74 2.40 -3.07
CA VAL A 112 -2.18 2.17 -3.08
C VAL A 112 -2.46 0.67 -3.17
N ARG A 113 -3.37 0.13 -2.36
CA ARG A 113 -3.84 -1.25 -2.47
C ARG A 113 -5.35 -1.27 -2.45
N ARG A 114 -5.97 -2.08 -3.29
CA ARG A 114 -7.41 -2.33 -3.19
C ARG A 114 -7.62 -3.41 -2.13
N VAL A 115 -8.50 -3.13 -1.16
CA VAL A 115 -8.85 -4.07 -0.08
C VAL A 115 -9.98 -5.00 -0.53
N THR A 116 -11.06 -4.42 -1.06
CA THR A 116 -12.24 -5.13 -1.60
C THR A 116 -12.90 -4.31 -2.70
N SER A 117 -14.06 -4.74 -3.20
CA SER A 117 -14.94 -3.90 -4.03
C SER A 117 -15.21 -2.55 -3.37
N GLY A 118 -14.69 -1.47 -3.95
CA GLY A 118 -14.98 -0.10 -3.55
C GLY A 118 -14.25 0.35 -2.28
N ILE A 119 -13.32 -0.46 -1.76
CA ILE A 119 -12.49 -0.11 -0.61
C ILE A 119 -11.02 -0.11 -1.00
N PHE A 120 -10.36 1.02 -0.76
CA PHE A 120 -8.96 1.25 -1.13
C PHE A 120 -8.16 1.67 0.10
N LEU A 121 -6.95 1.16 0.20
CA LEU A 121 -5.94 1.51 1.19
C LEU A 121 -4.87 2.37 0.51
N PHE A 122 -4.57 3.52 1.11
CA PHE A 122 -3.50 4.42 0.69
C PHE A 122 -2.50 4.51 1.84
N THR A 123 -1.24 4.15 1.59
CA THR A 123 -0.17 4.20 2.59
C THR A 123 0.93 5.17 2.17
N PRO A 124 1.41 6.04 3.07
CA PRO A 124 2.65 6.79 2.86
C PRO A 124 3.89 5.90 2.97
N SER A 125 5.04 6.40 2.54
CA SER A 125 6.31 5.65 2.41
C SER A 125 6.89 5.05 3.71
N ASN A 126 6.43 5.50 4.88
CA ASN A 126 6.89 5.02 6.18
C ASN A 126 6.15 3.77 6.68
N ILE A 127 5.26 3.19 5.88
CA ILE A 127 4.37 2.10 6.29
C ILE A 127 4.57 0.92 5.36
N ASP A 128 5.09 -0.15 5.95
CA ASP A 128 5.21 -1.45 5.29
C ASP A 128 3.93 -2.27 5.51
N LEU A 129 3.51 -3.00 4.47
CA LEU A 129 2.28 -3.79 4.46
C LEU A 129 2.64 -5.26 4.36
N SER A 130 2.53 -5.97 5.48
CA SER A 130 2.66 -7.43 5.52
C SER A 130 1.28 -8.08 5.39
N GLY A 131 1.18 -9.11 4.57
CA GLY A 131 -0.04 -9.93 4.45
C GLY A 131 -0.42 -10.22 3.00
N ASP A 132 -0.92 -11.43 2.81
CA ASP A 132 -1.50 -11.89 1.56
C ASP A 132 -2.95 -11.41 1.55
N LEU A 133 -3.13 -10.13 1.19
CA LEU A 133 -4.45 -9.67 0.81
C LEU A 133 -4.71 -10.32 -0.55
N GLU A 134 -5.32 -11.50 -0.50
CA GLU A 134 -5.62 -12.35 -1.65
C GLU A 134 -5.96 -11.49 -2.86
N GLU A 135 -5.14 -11.63 -3.89
CA GLU A 135 -5.40 -11.18 -5.25
C GLU A 135 -6.53 -12.03 -5.86
N HIS A 136 -7.63 -12.24 -5.12
CA HIS A 136 -8.83 -12.90 -5.62
C HIS A 136 -9.47 -11.97 -6.64
N MET A 137 -9.01 -12.11 -7.88
CA MET A 137 -9.49 -11.56 -9.13
C MET A 137 -10.93 -11.99 -9.48
N GLY A 138 -11.82 -12.16 -8.50
CA GLY A 138 -13.23 -12.55 -8.70
C GLY A 138 -14.24 -11.42 -8.52
N GLY A 139 -13.81 -10.24 -8.08
CA GLY A 139 -14.67 -9.07 -7.85
C GLY A 139 -14.24 -7.87 -8.66
N SER A 140 -14.19 -7.97 -9.99
CA SER A 140 -13.96 -6.81 -10.85
C SER A 140 -15.06 -5.76 -10.60
N ILE A 141 -14.68 -4.57 -10.09
CA ILE A 141 -15.58 -3.42 -10.29
C ILE A 141 -15.32 -3.00 -11.72
N ASN A 142 -16.19 -3.46 -12.60
CA ASN A 142 -16.18 -3.02 -13.98
C ASN A 142 -16.73 -1.58 -14.04
N TRP A 143 -15.86 -0.60 -13.78
CA TRP A 143 -16.22 0.81 -13.84
C TRP A 143 -16.66 1.24 -15.24
N LEU A 144 -16.23 0.53 -16.30
CA LEU A 144 -16.62 0.78 -17.68
C LEU A 144 -18.09 0.40 -17.93
N GLU A 145 -18.52 -0.73 -17.39
CA GLU A 145 -19.92 -1.17 -17.43
C GLU A 145 -20.80 -0.31 -16.52
N ALA A 146 -20.31 0.04 -15.32
CA ALA A 146 -21.03 0.92 -14.40
C ALA A 146 -21.17 2.36 -14.94
N ALA A 147 -20.25 2.81 -15.79
CA ALA A 147 -20.30 4.10 -16.48
C ALA A 147 -21.02 4.05 -17.86
N GLY A 148 -21.60 2.90 -18.23
CA GLY A 148 -22.43 2.76 -19.43
C GLY A 148 -21.71 2.92 -20.77
N ARG A 149 -20.37 2.77 -20.83
CA ARG A 149 -19.63 2.82 -22.10
C ARG A 149 -19.30 1.40 -22.57
N LYS A 150 -20.04 0.96 -23.61
CA LYS A 150 -19.64 -0.15 -24.49
C LYS A 150 -18.67 0.34 -25.55
#